data_AF-A0A4S1E5C7-F1
#
_entry.id   AF-A0A4S1E5C7-F1
#
_cell.length_a   1.000
_cell.length_b   1.000
_cell.length_c   1.000
_cell.angle_alpha   90.00
_cell.angle_beta   90.00
_cell.angle_gamma   90.00
#
_symmetry.space_group_name_H-M   'P 1'
#
loop_
_entity.id
_entity.type
_entity.pdbx_description
1 polymer ?
#
loop_
_entity_poly.entity_id
_entity_poly.type
_entity_poly.pdbx_seq_one_letter_code
_entity_poly.pdbx_strand_id
1 'polypeptide(L)'
;TWLSQVLQSLTVSGHPQFFPKPCAVLPTGARKLVNALAAEMLVSQEIAADILEGKIFDLFMATAENHSLLKDASQLLSSLRTQSMDPRIRRAVAKMRENLHYGDNFAELAAESALSRAHFFELFKRSTNLTPAVYANALRVEAAIAELCKPEIRIGDISYNVGFSAPGHFTRFFRQHLGITPGEYRRVVDLMDSDQYFDRL
;
A
#
# COMPACT_ATOMS: atom_id res chain seq x y z
N THR A 1 -33.93 -7.32 -15.88
CA THR A 1 -33.03 -6.24 -16.39
C THR A 1 -31.60 -6.73 -16.30
N TRP A 2 -30.62 -6.24 -17.07
CA TRP A 2 -29.22 -6.69 -16.97
C TRP A 2 -28.69 -6.72 -15.51
N LEU A 3 -29.12 -5.76 -14.68
CA LEU A 3 -28.78 -5.66 -13.26
C LEU A 3 -29.25 -6.86 -12.41
N SER A 4 -30.37 -7.49 -12.76
CA SER A 4 -30.86 -8.68 -12.07
C SER A 4 -30.09 -9.95 -12.40
N GLN A 5 -29.31 -9.95 -13.48
CA GLN A 5 -28.43 -11.06 -13.85
C GLN A 5 -27.10 -11.02 -13.08
N VAL A 6 -26.64 -9.83 -12.68
CA VAL A 6 -25.39 -9.65 -11.93
C VAL A 6 -25.60 -9.84 -10.42
N LEU A 7 -26.74 -9.39 -9.88
CA LEU A 7 -27.10 -9.58 -8.47
C LEU A 7 -28.60 -9.84 -8.32
N GLN A 8 -28.96 -11.05 -7.91
CA GLN A 8 -30.35 -11.50 -7.81
C GLN A 8 -31.15 -10.73 -6.74
N SER A 9 -30.48 -10.14 -5.75
CA SER A 9 -31.11 -9.25 -4.74
C SER A 9 -31.66 -7.95 -5.33
N LEU A 10 -31.19 -7.54 -6.52
CA LEU A 10 -31.59 -6.30 -7.19
C LEU A 10 -32.67 -6.52 -8.25
N THR A 11 -33.24 -7.72 -8.34
CA THR A 11 -34.25 -8.08 -9.35
C THR A 11 -35.51 -7.21 -9.28
N VAL A 12 -35.83 -6.68 -8.09
CA VAL A 12 -37.02 -5.84 -7.86
C VAL A 12 -36.73 -4.35 -8.07
N SER A 13 -35.47 -3.96 -8.27
CA SER A 13 -35.03 -2.55 -8.37
C SER A 13 -35.58 -1.77 -9.57
N GLY A 14 -36.08 -2.47 -10.59
CA GLY A 14 -36.72 -1.88 -11.75
C GLY A 14 -38.18 -1.45 -11.54
N HIS A 15 -38.79 -1.74 -10.39
CA HIS A 15 -40.18 -1.36 -10.11
C HIS A 15 -40.24 0.10 -9.60
N PRO A 16 -41.15 0.96 -10.10
CA PRO A 16 -41.21 2.38 -9.72
C PRO A 16 -41.50 2.65 -8.23
N GLN A 17 -41.94 1.63 -7.49
CA GLN A 17 -42.12 1.68 -6.02
C GLN A 17 -41.07 0.84 -5.25
N PHE A 18 -39.94 0.51 -5.87
CA PHE A 18 -38.88 -0.26 -5.21
C PHE A 18 -38.43 0.38 -3.88
N PHE A 19 -38.44 1.71 -3.82
CA PHE A 19 -38.33 2.44 -2.55
C PHE A 19 -39.72 2.93 -2.13
N PRO A 20 -40.26 2.47 -0.97
CA PRO A 20 -41.61 2.80 -0.53
C PRO A 20 -41.80 4.30 -0.21
N LYS A 21 -40.71 5.01 0.08
CA LYS A 21 -40.63 6.48 0.15
C LYS A 21 -39.25 6.93 -0.35
N PRO A 22 -39.10 8.11 -0.98
CA PRO A 22 -37.78 8.66 -1.30
C PRO A 22 -36.94 8.77 -0.02
N CYS A 23 -35.84 8.03 0.07
CA CYS A 23 -35.01 7.97 1.29
C CYS A 23 -33.99 9.11 1.38
N ALA A 24 -33.73 9.80 0.27
CA ALA A 24 -32.78 10.91 0.17
C ALA A 24 -33.15 11.86 -0.98
N VAL A 25 -33.01 13.17 -0.76
CA VAL A 25 -33.18 14.18 -1.80
C VAL A 25 -31.83 14.38 -2.47
N LEU A 26 -31.74 14.05 -3.76
CA LEU A 26 -30.52 14.28 -4.54
C LEU A 26 -30.26 15.79 -4.65
N PRO A 27 -29.10 16.30 -4.19
CA PRO A 27 -28.76 17.70 -4.30
C PRO A 27 -28.64 18.10 -5.77
N THR A 28 -28.94 19.36 -6.07
CA THR A 28 -29.00 19.88 -7.45
C THR A 28 -27.68 19.66 -8.21
N GLY A 29 -26.54 19.65 -7.52
CA GLY A 29 -25.21 19.33 -8.07
C GLY A 29 -25.08 17.87 -8.51
N ALA A 30 -25.42 16.91 -7.64
CA ALA A 30 -25.40 15.49 -7.97
C ALA A 30 -26.36 15.17 -9.12
N ARG A 31 -27.55 15.80 -9.15
CA ARG A 31 -28.52 15.62 -10.24
C ARG A 31 -27.97 16.09 -11.59
N LYS A 32 -27.19 17.18 -11.64
CA LYS A 32 -26.53 17.62 -12.88
C LYS A 32 -25.47 16.62 -13.36
N LEU A 33 -24.70 16.04 -12.44
CA LEU A 33 -23.67 15.05 -12.76
C LEU A 33 -24.28 13.74 -13.25
N VAL A 34 -25.36 13.25 -12.62
CA VAL A 34 -26.12 12.08 -13.11
C VAL A 34 -26.63 12.31 -14.53
N ASN A 35 -27.22 13.48 -14.78
CA ASN A 35 -27.77 13.78 -16.10
C ASN A 35 -26.68 13.92 -17.17
N ALA A 36 -25.53 14.50 -16.83
CA ALA A 36 -24.38 14.60 -17.74
C ALA A 36 -23.79 13.22 -18.06
N LEU A 37 -23.63 12.36 -17.05
CA LEU A 37 -23.15 10.99 -17.22
C LEU A 37 -24.14 10.15 -18.05
N ALA A 38 -25.45 10.25 -17.76
CA ALA A 38 -26.48 9.55 -18.53
C ALA A 38 -26.54 10.04 -19.98
N ALA A 39 -26.37 11.33 -20.23
CA ALA A 39 -26.32 11.88 -21.59
C ALA A 39 -25.10 11.35 -22.37
N GLU A 40 -23.93 11.28 -21.73
CA GLU A 40 -22.73 10.73 -22.36
C GLU A 40 -22.83 9.22 -22.61
N MET A 41 -23.43 8.46 -21.69
CA MET A 41 -23.72 7.03 -21.87
C MET A 41 -24.72 6.75 -22.99
N LEU A 42 -25.61 7.71 -23.30
CA LEU A 42 -26.59 7.59 -24.38
C LEU A 42 -26.03 7.99 -25.74
N VAL A 43 -24.99 8.84 -25.77
CA VAL A 43 -24.42 9.41 -27.00
C VAL A 43 -23.15 8.66 -27.45
N SER A 44 -22.39 8.05 -26.54
CA SER A 44 -21.10 7.42 -26.84
C SER A 44 -21.19 5.89 -26.88
N GLN A 45 -20.63 5.24 -27.91
CA GLN A 45 -20.52 3.78 -28.00
C GLN A 45 -19.46 3.18 -27.06
N GLU A 46 -18.43 3.96 -26.70
CA GLU A 46 -17.41 3.60 -25.71
C GLU A 46 -17.04 4.83 -24.87
N ILE A 47 -16.91 4.64 -23.55
CA ILE A 47 -16.42 5.66 -22.62
C ILE A 47 -15.08 5.15 -22.08
N ALA A 48 -14.03 5.96 -22.21
CA ALA A 48 -12.72 5.65 -21.67
C ALA A 48 -12.77 5.48 -20.15
N ALA A 49 -12.09 4.47 -19.63
CA ALA A 49 -12.21 4.03 -18.23
C ALA A 49 -11.82 5.12 -17.21
N ASP A 50 -10.83 5.94 -17.55
CA ASP A 50 -10.35 7.08 -16.77
C ASP A 50 -11.39 8.21 -16.64
N ILE A 51 -12.10 8.50 -17.73
CA ILE A 51 -13.17 9.49 -17.76
C ILE A 51 -14.37 9.01 -16.94
N LEU A 52 -14.69 7.71 -17.06
CA LEU A 52 -15.78 7.11 -16.29
C LEU A 52 -15.47 7.07 -14.79
N GLU A 53 -14.24 6.71 -14.42
CA GLU A 53 -13.78 6.69 -13.03
C GLU A 53 -13.89 8.07 -12.39
N GLY A 54 -13.42 9.12 -13.08
CA GLY A 54 -13.54 10.50 -12.62
C GLY A 54 -14.99 10.93 -12.39
N LYS A 55 -15.89 10.62 -13.32
CA LYS A 55 -17.32 10.99 -13.21
C LYS A 55 -18.05 10.22 -12.12
N ILE A 56 -17.72 8.94 -11.93
CA ILE A 56 -18.26 8.12 -10.83
C ILE A 56 -17.76 8.67 -9.48
N PHE A 57 -16.49 9.04 -9.38
CA PHE A 57 -15.93 9.65 -8.18
C PHE A 57 -16.61 10.98 -7.84
N ASP A 58 -16.76 11.88 -8.82
CA ASP A 58 -17.44 13.17 -8.61
C ASP A 58 -18.90 12.99 -8.19
N LEU A 59 -19.60 12.01 -8.77
CA LEU A 59 -20.96 11.66 -8.39
C LEU A 59 -21.03 11.05 -6.98
N PHE A 60 -20.07 10.19 -6.63
CA PHE A 60 -19.96 9.59 -5.30
C PHE A 60 -19.71 10.67 -4.24
N MET A 61 -18.79 11.60 -4.50
CA MET A 61 -18.51 12.72 -3.61
C MET A 61 -19.72 13.64 -3.44
N ALA A 62 -20.36 14.05 -4.54
CA ALA A 62 -21.52 14.95 -4.50
C ALA A 62 -22.76 14.33 -3.83
N THR A 63 -22.87 13.00 -3.81
CA THR A 63 -23.97 12.29 -3.12
C THR A 63 -23.64 12.02 -1.66
N ALA A 64 -22.37 11.77 -1.35
CA ALA A 64 -21.92 11.42 -0.02
C ALA A 64 -21.67 12.65 0.89
N GLU A 65 -21.48 13.85 0.33
CA GLU A 65 -21.49 15.12 1.07
C GLU A 65 -22.83 15.40 1.79
N ASN A 66 -23.93 14.85 1.28
CA ASN A 66 -25.28 15.08 1.82
C ASN A 66 -25.69 14.14 2.96
N HIS A 67 -24.89 13.12 3.28
CA HIS A 67 -25.14 12.22 4.41
C HIS A 67 -23.92 12.24 5.32
N SER A 68 -24.13 12.63 6.59
CA SER A 68 -23.12 13.08 7.57
C SER A 68 -21.91 12.16 7.81
N LEU A 69 -21.85 10.97 7.23
CA LEU A 69 -20.73 10.04 7.32
C LEU A 69 -19.46 10.49 6.58
N LEU A 70 -19.55 11.30 5.51
CA LEU A 70 -18.34 11.86 4.89
C LEU A 70 -17.76 13.06 5.62
N LYS A 71 -18.50 13.72 6.50
CA LYS A 71 -17.91 14.77 7.34
C LYS A 71 -16.99 14.13 8.38
N ASP A 72 -17.44 13.04 8.99
CA ASP A 72 -16.63 12.19 9.87
C ASP A 72 -15.53 11.46 9.09
N ALA A 73 -15.80 10.97 7.88
CA ALA A 73 -14.77 10.37 7.03
C ALA A 73 -13.78 11.41 6.49
N SER A 74 -14.15 12.67 6.28
CA SER A 74 -13.23 13.75 5.88
C SER A 74 -12.41 14.24 7.06
N GLN A 75 -12.95 14.19 8.29
CA GLN A 75 -12.17 14.39 9.52
C GLN A 75 -11.26 13.21 9.81
N LEU A 76 -11.71 11.98 9.57
CA LEU A 76 -10.88 10.78 9.61
C LEU A 76 -9.83 10.79 8.50
N LEU A 77 -10.19 11.05 7.25
CA LEU A 77 -9.28 11.14 6.10
C LEU A 77 -8.35 12.34 6.21
N SER A 78 -8.81 13.48 6.73
CA SER A 78 -7.91 14.59 7.05
C SER A 78 -7.00 14.21 8.21
N SER A 79 -7.46 13.50 9.24
CA SER A 79 -6.59 12.93 10.29
C SER A 79 -5.63 11.85 9.77
N LEU A 80 -6.02 11.06 8.78
CA LEU A 80 -5.19 10.09 8.05
C LEU A 80 -4.23 10.82 7.10
N ARG A 81 -4.60 12.01 6.61
CA ARG A 81 -3.75 12.93 5.83
C ARG A 81 -2.82 13.74 6.73
N THR A 82 -3.18 14.00 7.99
CA THR A 82 -2.26 14.44 9.06
C THR A 82 -1.40 13.28 9.56
N GLN A 83 -1.84 12.02 9.39
CA GLN A 83 -1.00 10.81 9.44
C GLN A 83 -0.32 10.51 8.09
N SER A 84 -0.43 11.38 7.07
CA SER A 84 0.47 11.24 5.92
C SER A 84 1.86 11.50 6.48
N MET A 85 2.70 10.46 6.42
CA MET A 85 4.07 10.46 6.86
C MET A 85 4.71 11.82 6.57
N ASP A 86 5.24 12.48 7.61
CA ASP A 86 5.84 13.80 7.48
C ASP A 86 6.76 13.80 6.24
N PRO A 87 6.68 14.79 5.35
CA PRO A 87 7.40 14.76 4.08
C PRO A 87 8.91 14.57 4.26
N ARG A 88 9.48 15.00 5.40
CA ARG A 88 10.89 14.75 5.77
C ARG A 88 11.13 13.28 6.09
N ILE A 89 10.24 12.66 6.88
CA ILE A 89 10.29 11.23 7.18
C ILE A 89 10.06 10.39 5.93
N ARG A 90 9.14 10.80 5.04
CA ARG A 90 8.90 10.11 3.76
C ARG A 90 10.15 10.11 2.88
N ARG A 91 10.87 11.24 2.80
CA ARG A 91 12.17 11.31 2.10
C ARG A 91 13.22 10.43 2.78
N ALA A 92 13.29 10.45 4.11
CA ALA A 92 14.21 9.60 4.85
C ALA A 92 13.94 8.11 4.60
N VAL A 93 12.68 7.69 4.60
CA VAL A 93 12.26 6.32 4.25
C VAL A 93 12.64 5.95 2.83
N ALA A 94 12.44 6.85 1.85
CA ALA A 94 12.86 6.62 0.48
C ALA A 94 14.39 6.38 0.39
N LYS A 95 15.19 7.22 1.05
CA LYS A 95 16.65 7.05 1.13
C LYS A 95 17.07 5.74 1.80
N MET A 96 16.38 5.34 2.87
CA MET A 96 16.64 4.05 3.53
C MET A 96 16.35 2.86 2.61
N ARG A 97 15.37 2.97 1.71
CA ARG A 97 15.06 1.94 0.70
C ARG A 97 16.07 1.91 -0.43
N GLU A 98 16.56 3.07 -0.86
CA GLU A 98 17.59 3.19 -1.90
C GLU A 98 18.95 2.69 -1.42
N ASN A 99 19.24 2.77 -0.12
CA ASN A 99 20.52 2.37 0.43
C ASN A 99 20.39 1.68 1.80
N LEU A 100 20.55 0.36 1.80
CA LEU A 100 20.46 -0.51 2.99
C LEU A 100 21.67 -0.39 3.94
N HIS A 101 22.75 0.27 3.50
CA HIS A 101 23.94 0.51 4.33
C HIS A 101 23.71 1.63 5.37
N TYR A 102 22.63 2.41 5.25
CA TYR A 102 22.36 3.53 6.17
C TYR A 102 22.05 3.13 7.62
N GLY A 103 21.78 1.85 7.90
CA GLY A 103 21.27 1.41 9.20
C GLY A 103 22.20 1.61 10.40
N ASP A 104 23.39 2.19 10.20
CA ASP A 104 24.36 2.44 11.27
C ASP A 104 24.58 3.94 11.56
N ASN A 105 24.18 4.86 10.65
CA ASN A 105 24.35 6.31 10.83
C ASN A 105 23.06 7.13 10.68
N PHE A 106 22.11 6.95 11.61
CA PHE A 106 20.89 7.76 11.66
C PHE A 106 21.12 9.26 11.93
N ALA A 107 22.33 9.67 12.32
CA ALA A 107 22.64 11.09 12.55
C ALA A 107 22.70 11.86 11.23
N GLU A 108 23.28 11.26 10.20
CA GLU A 108 23.34 11.82 8.85
C GLU A 108 21.95 11.93 8.22
N LEU A 109 21.15 10.85 8.32
CA LEU A 109 19.77 10.84 7.83
C LEU A 109 18.88 11.90 8.51
N ALA A 110 19.11 12.14 9.81
CA ALA A 110 18.46 13.22 10.54
C ALA A 110 18.89 14.60 10.04
N ALA A 111 20.20 14.82 9.85
CA ALA A 111 20.76 16.08 9.34
C ALA A 111 20.25 16.42 7.94
N GLU A 112 20.22 15.44 7.02
CA GLU A 112 19.67 15.59 5.68
C GLU A 112 18.16 15.89 5.68
N SER A 113 17.46 15.47 6.72
CA SER A 113 16.04 15.77 6.95
C SER A 113 15.81 17.12 7.64
N ALA A 114 16.88 17.90 7.89
CA ALA A 114 16.88 19.12 8.68
C ALA A 114 16.28 18.95 10.09
N LEU A 115 16.58 17.82 10.73
CA LEU A 115 16.11 17.45 12.05
C LEU A 115 17.28 17.14 12.98
N SER A 116 17.12 17.47 14.27
CA SER A 116 17.99 16.90 15.29
C SER A 116 17.75 15.39 15.40
N ARG A 117 18.75 14.63 15.86
CA ARG A 117 18.62 13.17 16.03
C ARG A 117 17.43 12.80 16.93
N ALA A 118 17.23 13.51 18.04
CA ALA A 118 16.13 13.23 18.95
C ALA A 118 14.76 13.46 18.28
N HIS A 119 14.59 14.61 17.60
CA HIS A 119 13.34 14.92 16.89
C HIS A 119 13.10 13.95 15.73
N PHE A 120 14.15 13.55 15.00
CA PHE A 120 14.04 12.57 13.94
C PHE A 120 13.50 11.23 14.46
N PHE A 121 14.05 10.70 15.55
CA PHE A 121 13.58 9.42 16.12
C PHE A 121 12.12 9.49 16.58
N GLU A 122 11.73 10.58 17.24
CA GLU A 122 10.36 10.79 17.69
C GLU A 122 9.38 10.90 16.51
N LEU A 123 9.70 11.77 15.55
CA LEU A 123 8.88 12.02 14.37
C LEU A 123 8.80 10.79 13.46
N PHE A 124 9.90 10.04 13.32
CA PHE A 124 9.94 8.79 12.56
C PHE A 124 9.05 7.72 13.21
N LYS A 125 9.14 7.56 14.53
CA LYS A 125 8.30 6.61 15.27
C LYS A 125 6.83 7.00 15.21
N ARG A 126 6.51 8.29 15.33
CA ARG A 126 5.13 8.79 15.20
C ARG A 126 4.58 8.57 13.79
N SER A 127 5.42 8.67 12.76
CA SER A 127 5.01 8.56 11.36
C SER A 127 4.97 7.12 10.82
N THR A 128 5.79 6.21 11.36
CA THR A 128 5.94 4.82 10.86
C THR A 128 5.54 3.75 11.87
N ASN A 129 5.22 4.14 13.11
CA ASN A 129 5.05 3.27 14.28
C ASN A 129 6.27 2.44 14.68
N LEU A 130 7.41 2.61 13.99
CA LEU A 130 8.65 1.87 14.20
C LEU A 130 9.79 2.83 14.49
N THR A 131 10.82 2.38 15.21
CA THR A 131 12.05 3.17 15.30
C THR A 131 12.83 3.07 13.98
N PRO A 132 13.67 4.06 13.63
CA PRO A 132 14.50 4.00 12.43
C PRO A 132 15.33 2.71 12.33
N ALA A 133 15.88 2.24 13.45
CA ALA A 133 16.66 1.01 13.51
C ALA A 133 15.83 -0.25 13.20
N VAL A 134 14.62 -0.35 13.77
CA VAL A 134 13.72 -1.48 13.48
C VAL A 134 13.28 -1.45 12.03
N TYR A 135 12.99 -0.27 11.48
CA TYR A 135 12.62 -0.12 10.08
C TYR A 135 13.76 -0.52 9.14
N ALA A 136 14.99 -0.07 9.41
CA ALA A 136 16.17 -0.46 8.62
C ALA A 136 16.38 -1.99 8.63
N ASN A 137 16.22 -2.63 9.79
CA ASN A 137 16.35 -4.08 9.89
C ASN A 137 15.27 -4.81 9.08
N ALA A 138 14.03 -4.31 9.08
CA ALA A 138 12.97 -4.88 8.26
C ALA A 138 13.31 -4.81 6.76
N LEU A 139 13.81 -3.67 6.28
CA LEU A 139 14.26 -3.53 4.89
C LEU A 139 15.40 -4.49 4.54
N ARG A 140 16.37 -4.66 5.44
CA ARG A 140 17.48 -5.61 5.24
C ARG A 140 16.99 -7.06 5.17
N VAL A 141 16.02 -7.45 5.99
CA VAL A 141 15.41 -8.78 5.94
C VAL A 141 14.65 -8.99 4.64
N GLU A 142 13.84 -8.01 4.22
CA GLU A 142 13.08 -8.05 2.97
C GLU A 142 13.99 -8.22 1.76
N ALA A 143 15.05 -7.41 1.66
CA ALA A 143 16.04 -7.50 0.58
C ALA A 143 16.80 -8.84 0.62
N ALA A 144 17.18 -9.32 1.80
CA ALA A 144 17.87 -10.60 1.95
C ALA A 144 16.99 -11.77 1.48
N ILE A 145 15.70 -11.78 1.83
CA ILE A 145 14.76 -12.80 1.35
C ILE A 145 14.66 -12.76 -0.18
N ALA A 146 14.50 -11.57 -0.77
CA ALA A 146 14.40 -11.40 -2.22
C ALA A 146 15.63 -11.90 -2.98
N GLU A 147 16.85 -11.74 -2.41
CA GLU A 147 18.07 -12.28 -2.99
C GLU A 147 18.29 -13.77 -2.66
N LEU A 148 17.78 -14.27 -1.54
CA LEU A 148 17.92 -15.69 -1.18
C LEU A 148 17.11 -16.61 -2.09
N CYS A 149 15.99 -16.11 -2.64
CA CYS A 149 15.21 -16.80 -3.68
C CYS A 149 15.93 -16.91 -5.03
N LYS A 150 17.08 -16.26 -5.19
CA LYS A 150 17.91 -16.34 -6.40
C LYS A 150 19.07 -17.31 -6.19
N PRO A 151 19.05 -18.52 -6.76
CA PRO A 151 20.03 -19.56 -6.47
C PRO A 151 21.45 -19.20 -6.91
N GLU A 152 21.61 -18.32 -7.91
CA GLU A 152 22.89 -17.89 -8.47
C GLU A 152 23.68 -16.93 -7.55
N ILE A 153 23.02 -16.26 -6.61
CA ILE A 153 23.67 -15.28 -5.73
C ILE A 153 24.24 -15.99 -4.50
N ARG A 154 25.54 -15.86 -4.22
CA ARG A 154 26.14 -16.49 -3.03
C ARG A 154 25.70 -15.77 -1.76
N ILE A 155 25.48 -16.52 -0.68
CA ILE A 155 25.09 -15.96 0.64
C ILE A 155 26.08 -14.90 1.14
N GLY A 156 27.37 -15.07 0.84
CA GLY A 156 28.39 -14.06 1.13
C GLY A 156 28.15 -12.74 0.41
N ASP A 157 27.79 -12.78 -0.88
CA ASP A 157 27.50 -11.60 -1.69
C ASP A 157 26.21 -10.90 -1.18
N ILE A 158 25.18 -11.68 -0.83
CA ILE A 158 23.93 -11.17 -0.24
C ILE A 158 24.22 -10.37 1.04
N SER A 159 25.11 -10.87 1.89
CA SER A 159 25.51 -10.16 3.12
C SER A 159 26.01 -8.75 2.81
N TYR A 160 26.86 -8.59 1.79
CA TYR A 160 27.38 -7.28 1.42
C TYR A 160 26.31 -6.39 0.79
N ASN A 161 25.48 -6.95 -0.09
CA ASN A 161 24.39 -6.23 -0.76
C ASN A 161 23.34 -5.66 0.22
N VAL A 162 23.04 -6.41 1.29
CA VAL A 162 22.07 -5.98 2.32
C VAL A 162 22.70 -5.17 3.45
N GLY A 163 23.94 -4.71 3.27
CA GLY A 163 24.55 -3.71 4.13
C GLY A 163 25.38 -4.24 5.31
N PHE A 164 25.80 -5.51 5.30
CA PHE A 164 26.70 -6.05 6.34
C PHE A 164 28.15 -6.07 5.88
N SER A 165 29.06 -5.70 6.79
CA SER A 165 30.51 -5.74 6.55
C SER A 165 31.11 -7.15 6.57
N ALA A 166 30.39 -8.14 7.11
CA ALA A 166 30.85 -9.52 7.19
C ALA A 166 29.68 -10.54 7.15
N PRO A 167 29.82 -11.65 6.40
CA PRO A 167 28.80 -12.72 6.30
C PRO A 167 28.37 -13.33 7.64
N GLY A 168 29.27 -13.40 8.62
CA GLY A 168 28.95 -13.90 9.96
C GLY A 168 27.95 -13.02 10.71
N HIS A 169 28.04 -11.68 10.54
CA HIS A 169 27.09 -10.75 11.14
C HIS A 169 25.71 -10.88 10.50
N PHE A 170 25.66 -10.95 9.17
CA PHE A 170 24.42 -11.20 8.44
C PHE A 170 23.75 -12.52 8.86
N THR A 171 24.51 -13.62 8.95
CA THR A 171 23.96 -14.93 9.33
C THR A 171 23.32 -14.90 10.71
N ARG A 172 23.98 -14.27 11.70
CA ARG A 172 23.42 -14.12 13.05
C ARG A 172 22.20 -13.21 13.04
N PHE A 173 22.26 -12.08 12.33
CA PHE A 173 21.15 -11.14 12.19
C PHE A 173 19.92 -11.82 11.58
N PHE A 174 20.08 -12.54 10.47
CA PHE A 174 19.01 -13.21 9.76
C PHE A 174 18.35 -14.29 10.65
N ARG A 175 19.17 -15.12 11.31
CA ARG A 175 18.68 -16.11 12.27
C ARG A 175 17.96 -15.48 13.46
N GLN A 176 18.42 -14.35 13.96
CA GLN A 176 17.76 -13.65 15.06
C GLN A 176 16.37 -13.12 14.67
N HIS A 177 16.17 -12.72 13.41
CA HIS A 177 14.89 -12.16 12.95
C HIS A 177 13.93 -13.21 12.38
N LEU A 178 14.43 -14.28 11.76
CA LEU A 178 13.60 -15.30 11.08
C LEU A 178 13.67 -16.70 11.72
N GLY A 179 14.50 -16.89 12.75
CA GLY A 179 14.63 -18.16 13.48
C GLY A 179 15.50 -19.22 12.80
N ILE A 180 15.81 -19.06 11.52
CA ILE A 180 16.63 -20.00 10.73
C ILE A 180 17.78 -19.28 10.01
N THR A 181 18.80 -20.01 9.60
CA THR A 181 19.94 -19.45 8.86
C THR A 181 19.58 -19.17 7.39
N PRO A 182 20.29 -18.25 6.70
CA PRO A 182 20.09 -17.99 5.28
C PRO A 182 20.21 -19.24 4.40
N GLY A 183 21.15 -20.14 4.72
CA GLY A 183 21.34 -21.39 3.98
C GLY A 183 20.25 -22.44 4.22
N GLU A 184 19.67 -22.47 5.42
CA GLU A 184 18.46 -23.27 5.69
C GLU A 184 17.26 -22.72 4.93
N TYR A 185 17.06 -21.39 4.96
CA TYR A 185 15.99 -20.72 4.22
C TYR A 185 16.06 -21.04 2.72
N ARG A 186 17.24 -20.88 2.10
CA ARG A 186 17.43 -21.19 0.68
C ARG A 186 17.11 -22.64 0.34
N ARG A 187 17.57 -23.61 1.13
CA ARG A 187 17.25 -25.03 0.88
C ARG A 187 15.75 -25.29 0.89
N VAL A 188 15.00 -24.64 1.77
CA VAL A 188 13.53 -24.77 1.80
C VAL A 188 12.91 -24.16 0.55
N VAL A 189 13.34 -22.96 0.15
CA VAL A 189 12.83 -22.30 -1.06
C VAL A 189 13.16 -23.11 -2.31
N ASP A 190 14.39 -23.61 -2.45
CA ASP A 190 14.79 -24.47 -3.58
C ASP A 190 13.90 -25.72 -3.66
N LEU A 191 13.54 -26.33 -2.52
CA LEU A 191 12.63 -27.47 -2.46
C LEU A 191 11.18 -27.11 -2.82
N MET A 192 10.75 -25.86 -2.58
CA MET A 192 9.40 -25.39 -2.92
C MET A 192 9.29 -24.94 -4.38
N ASP A 193 10.32 -24.28 -4.94
CA ASP A 193 10.39 -23.97 -6.37
C ASP A 193 10.59 -25.25 -7.21
N SER A 194 11.11 -26.30 -6.58
CA SER A 194 11.14 -27.62 -7.18
C SER A 194 9.75 -28.17 -7.49
N ASP A 195 8.61 -27.59 -7.06
CA ASP A 195 7.24 -28.07 -7.38
C ASP A 195 6.88 -28.11 -8.90
N GLN A 196 7.79 -27.69 -9.80
CA GLN A 196 7.84 -28.25 -11.17
C GLN A 196 8.11 -29.78 -11.21
N TYR A 197 8.35 -30.44 -10.06
CA TYR A 197 8.64 -31.87 -9.90
C TYR A 197 7.42 -32.75 -10.09
N PHE A 198 6.21 -32.23 -9.85
CA PHE A 198 4.99 -33.04 -9.92
C PHE A 198 4.41 -33.15 -11.34
N ASP A 199 4.86 -32.34 -12.30
CA ASP A 199 4.40 -32.38 -13.71
C ASP A 199 5.15 -33.43 -14.58
N ARG A 200 6.01 -34.29 -14.00
CA ARG A 200 6.72 -35.37 -14.69
C ARG A 200 6.63 -36.73 -14.00
N LEU A 201 5.52 -37.02 -13.32
CA LEU A 201 5.10 -38.37 -12.93
C LEU A 201 3.67 -38.60 -13.38
#